data_AF-A0A914YVT8-F1
#
_entry.id   AF-A0A914YVT8-F1
#
_cell.length_a   1.000
_cell.length_b   1.000
_cell.length_c   1.000
_cell.angle_alpha   90.00
_cell.angle_beta   90.00
_cell.angle_gamma   90.00
#
_symmetry.space_group_name_H-M   'P 1'
#
loop_
_entity.id
_entity.type
_entity.pdbx_description
1 polymer ?
#
loop_
_entity_poly.entity_id
_entity_poly.type
_entity_poly.pdbx_seq_one_letter_code
_entity_poly.pdbx_strand_id
1 'polypeptide(L)'
;MGVNRLNGNGIVSTGGVIMAPDNTGVPLLVNPDYLYNNFRTYQIKVIDASYNPNQFVDYQTFQQRQYYGNFVSLRTQFVNYDYNELHILNAVHFNIDIATYPTRNQLYTLYPPALFQQYVRMLGINQNDYIVVYSRDTLGGMRYAAAVWELFRIYNHTRISVLNGGLNAWRSAGYETTANIKWLQFNQMVDAIFKKLIW
;
A
#
# COMPACT_ATOMS: atom_id res chain seq x y z
N MET A 1 -24.49 -15.42 20.88
CA MET A 1 -24.17 -16.33 19.76
C MET A 1 -24.80 -15.75 18.50
N GLY A 2 -24.01 -15.06 17.67
CA GLY A 2 -24.49 -14.45 16.42
C GLY A 2 -24.49 -15.47 15.30
N VAL A 3 -25.57 -15.53 14.53
CA VAL A 3 -25.78 -16.52 13.46
C VAL A 3 -24.95 -16.15 12.24
N ASN A 4 -24.00 -17.01 11.86
CA ASN A 4 -23.24 -16.88 10.61
C ASN A 4 -24.20 -16.98 9.42
N ARG A 5 -24.35 -15.91 8.64
CA ARG A 5 -25.09 -15.96 7.37
C ARG A 5 -24.11 -16.24 6.24
N LEU A 6 -24.22 -17.44 5.66
CA LEU A 6 -23.65 -17.76 4.36
C LEU A 6 -24.50 -17.06 3.29
N ASN A 7 -23.89 -16.27 2.40
CA ASN A 7 -24.53 -15.98 1.11
C ASN A 7 -24.06 -17.02 0.07
N GLY A 8 -24.81 -17.18 -1.03
CA GLY A 8 -24.68 -18.27 -2.01
C GLY A 8 -23.33 -18.39 -2.75
N ASN A 9 -22.33 -17.61 -2.37
CA ASN A 9 -20.96 -17.62 -2.89
C ASN A 9 -19.91 -18.09 -1.87
N GLY A 10 -20.32 -18.63 -0.71
CA GLY A 10 -19.39 -19.17 0.30
C GLY A 10 -18.70 -18.10 1.17
N ILE A 11 -19.20 -16.87 1.17
CA ILE A 11 -18.64 -15.78 2.00
C ILE A 11 -19.19 -15.87 3.42
N VAL A 12 -18.30 -16.09 4.39
CA VAL A 12 -18.62 -16.00 5.82
C VAL A 12 -18.40 -14.56 6.27
N SER A 13 -19.44 -13.91 6.79
CA SER A 13 -19.34 -12.61 7.46
C SER A 13 -19.49 -12.79 8.96
N THR A 14 -18.46 -12.42 9.71
CA THR A 14 -18.47 -12.39 11.18
C THR A 14 -17.89 -11.05 11.63
N GLY A 15 -18.69 -10.23 12.32
CA GLY A 15 -18.22 -8.95 12.88
C GLY A 15 -17.74 -7.92 11.84
N GLY A 16 -18.21 -7.98 10.59
CA GLY A 16 -17.81 -7.04 9.53
C GLY A 16 -16.53 -7.44 8.77
N VAL A 17 -16.03 -8.66 8.99
CA VAL A 17 -14.89 -9.26 8.29
C VAL A 17 -15.40 -10.18 7.18
N ILE A 18 -14.82 -10.08 5.99
CA ILE A 18 -15.11 -10.98 4.85
C ILE A 18 -13.88 -11.84 4.61
N MET A 19 -14.00 -13.16 4.71
CA MET A 19 -12.88 -14.10 4.50
C MET A 19 -12.53 -14.26 3.02
N ALA A 20 -11.24 -14.38 2.72
CA ALA A 20 -10.79 -14.74 1.37
C ALA A 20 -11.12 -16.22 1.08
N PRO A 21 -11.54 -16.57 -0.15
CA PRO A 21 -11.88 -17.95 -0.51
C PRO A 21 -10.65 -18.88 -0.63
N ASP A 22 -9.43 -18.37 -0.46
CA ASP A 22 -8.17 -19.10 -0.68
C ASP A 22 -7.59 -19.79 0.57
N ASN A 23 -8.37 -19.92 1.65
CA ASN A 23 -7.99 -20.63 2.90
C ASN A 23 -6.70 -20.12 3.58
N THR A 24 -6.23 -18.91 3.27
CA THR A 24 -5.04 -18.29 3.86
C THR A 24 -5.17 -18.00 5.37
N GLY A 25 -6.39 -18.06 5.91
CA GLY A 25 -6.70 -17.64 7.27
C GLY A 25 -6.66 -16.12 7.46
N VAL A 26 -6.43 -15.36 6.38
CA VAL A 26 -6.42 -13.90 6.36
C VAL A 26 -7.72 -13.41 5.71
N PRO A 27 -8.41 -12.43 6.32
CA PRO A 27 -9.61 -11.88 5.72
C PRO A 27 -9.32 -11.08 4.45
N LEU A 28 -10.24 -11.08 3.49
CA LEU A 28 -10.18 -10.22 2.31
C LEU A 28 -10.39 -8.75 2.70
N LEU A 29 -11.43 -8.48 3.48
CA LEU A 29 -11.81 -7.14 3.94
C LEU A 29 -11.81 -7.08 5.46
N VAL A 30 -11.20 -6.01 5.98
CA VAL A 30 -11.16 -5.69 7.41
C VAL A 30 -11.79 -4.34 7.66
N ASN A 31 -12.45 -4.17 8.80
CA ASN A 31 -12.96 -2.86 9.24
C ASN A 31 -11.88 -2.12 10.06
N PRO A 32 -12.10 -0.82 10.37
CA PRO A 32 -11.19 -0.04 11.21
C PRO A 32 -10.88 -0.71 12.56
N ASP A 33 -11.90 -1.21 13.26
CA ASP A 33 -11.74 -1.84 14.58
C ASP A 33 -10.82 -3.06 14.53
N TYR A 34 -10.94 -3.88 13.48
CA TYR A 34 -10.06 -5.02 13.27
C TYR A 34 -8.62 -4.52 13.12
N LEU A 35 -8.34 -3.55 12.24
CA LEU A 35 -6.98 -3.06 12.06
C LEU A 35 -6.43 -2.45 13.36
N TYR A 36 -7.22 -1.64 14.05
CA TYR A 36 -6.82 -0.98 15.30
C TYR A 36 -6.44 -1.99 16.39
N ASN A 37 -7.29 -2.99 16.62
CA ASN A 37 -7.07 -4.01 17.65
C ASN A 37 -5.92 -4.97 17.32
N ASN A 38 -5.55 -5.09 16.05
CA ASN A 38 -4.58 -6.07 15.58
C ASN A 38 -3.21 -5.50 15.20
N PHE A 39 -3.04 -4.17 15.24
CA PHE A 39 -1.79 -3.47 14.94
C PHE A 39 -0.57 -4.07 15.64
N ARG A 40 -0.71 -4.35 16.96
CA ARG A 40 0.40 -4.83 17.81
C ARG A 40 0.56 -6.35 17.76
N THR A 41 -0.55 -7.08 17.68
CA THR A 41 -0.57 -8.54 17.74
C THR A 41 0.06 -9.18 16.52
N TYR A 42 -0.18 -8.62 15.33
CA TYR A 42 0.24 -9.24 14.07
C TYR A 42 1.37 -8.50 13.34
N GLN A 43 1.90 -7.42 13.93
CA GLN A 43 2.87 -6.53 13.26
C GLN A 43 2.42 -6.16 11.84
N ILE A 44 1.15 -5.74 11.70
CA ILE A 44 0.55 -5.45 10.40
C ILE A 44 1.32 -4.32 9.70
N LYS A 45 1.68 -4.55 8.44
CA LYS A 45 2.17 -3.51 7.53
C LYS A 45 0.98 -2.80 6.90
N VAL A 46 0.89 -1.50 7.09
CA VAL A 46 -0.18 -0.71 6.48
C VAL A 46 0.36 -0.04 5.23
N ILE A 47 -0.40 -0.17 4.14
CA ILE A 47 -0.10 0.48 2.87
C ILE A 47 -1.15 1.54 2.60
N ASP A 48 -0.72 2.78 2.39
CA ASP A 48 -1.53 3.82 1.77
C ASP A 48 -1.33 3.74 0.24
N ALA A 49 -2.36 3.27 -0.47
CA ALA A 49 -2.41 3.15 -1.92
C ALA A 49 -3.11 4.35 -2.59
N SER A 50 -3.20 5.50 -1.91
CA SER A 50 -3.81 6.71 -2.50
C SER A 50 -3.06 7.14 -3.74
N TYR A 51 -3.82 7.38 -4.81
CA TYR A 51 -3.28 7.71 -6.12
C TYR A 51 -3.56 9.16 -6.48
N ASN A 52 -2.57 9.83 -7.07
CA ASN A 52 -2.72 11.15 -7.65
C ASN A 52 -2.60 11.05 -9.17
N PRO A 53 -3.69 11.21 -9.93
CA PRO A 53 -3.67 11.08 -11.39
C PRO A 53 -2.87 12.18 -12.10
N ASN A 54 -2.49 13.25 -11.38
CA ASN A 54 -1.69 14.34 -11.94
C ASN A 54 -0.16 14.07 -11.85
N GLN A 55 0.25 12.90 -11.36
CA GLN A 55 1.65 12.57 -11.07
C GLN A 55 2.10 11.25 -11.74
N PHE A 56 1.80 11.06 -13.03
CA PHE A 56 2.29 9.91 -13.79
C PHE A 56 3.42 10.28 -14.77
N VAL A 57 4.17 9.28 -15.25
CA VAL A 57 5.23 9.46 -16.26
C VAL A 57 4.81 8.78 -17.54
N ASP A 58 4.85 9.51 -18.65
CA ASP A 58 4.66 8.91 -19.97
C ASP A 58 5.86 8.04 -20.37
N TYR A 59 5.65 7.14 -21.33
CA TYR A 59 6.68 6.21 -21.78
C TYR A 59 7.96 6.90 -22.30
N GLN A 60 7.86 8.04 -22.99
CA GLN A 60 9.03 8.72 -23.56
C GLN A 60 9.88 9.30 -22.43
N THR A 61 9.25 10.01 -21.49
CA THR A 61 9.92 10.56 -20.32
C THR A 61 10.53 9.44 -19.46
N PHE A 62 9.82 8.33 -19.28
CA PHE A 62 10.30 7.18 -18.51
C PHE A 62 11.59 6.58 -19.09
N GLN A 63 11.66 6.45 -20.42
CA GLN A 63 12.86 5.99 -21.12
C GLN A 63 14.00 7.00 -21.03
N GLN A 64 13.74 8.27 -21.33
CA GLN A 64 14.75 9.33 -21.33
C GLN A 64 15.42 9.52 -19.96
N ARG A 65 14.64 9.38 -18.88
CA ARG A 65 15.12 9.51 -17.50
C ARG A 65 15.71 8.21 -16.94
N GLN A 66 15.70 7.12 -17.72
CA GLN A 66 16.21 5.80 -17.32
C GLN A 66 15.57 5.29 -16.02
N TYR A 67 14.24 5.41 -15.90
CA TYR A 67 13.54 5.08 -14.66
C TYR A 67 13.28 3.60 -14.43
N TYR A 68 13.47 2.73 -15.43
CA TYR A 68 13.21 1.30 -15.31
C TYR A 68 14.01 0.67 -14.16
N GLY A 69 13.30 0.23 -13.10
CA GLY A 69 13.91 -0.33 -11.88
C GLY A 69 14.64 0.70 -10.98
N ASN A 70 14.67 1.99 -11.33
CA ASN A 70 15.29 3.04 -10.53
C ASN A 70 14.29 3.60 -9.51
N PHE A 71 13.95 2.76 -8.53
CA PHE A 71 12.90 3.07 -7.55
C PHE A 71 13.22 4.23 -6.62
N VAL A 72 14.51 4.49 -6.35
CA VAL A 72 14.94 5.66 -5.55
C VAL A 72 14.59 6.94 -6.30
N SER A 73 14.94 7.04 -7.59
CA SER A 73 14.63 8.24 -8.38
C SER A 73 13.13 8.44 -8.56
N LEU A 74 12.40 7.35 -8.84
CA LEU A 74 10.95 7.38 -8.95
C LEU A 74 10.31 7.85 -7.64
N ARG A 75 10.73 7.34 -6.48
CA ARG A 75 10.16 7.76 -5.19
C ARG A 75 10.52 9.19 -4.77
N THR A 76 11.67 9.69 -5.18
CA THR A 76 12.04 11.09 -4.96
C THR A 76 11.19 12.03 -5.82
N GLN A 77 10.84 11.61 -7.04
CA GLN A 77 10.07 12.43 -7.97
C GLN A 77 8.55 12.38 -7.71
N PHE A 78 8.00 11.20 -7.41
CA PHE A 78 6.54 10.97 -7.28
C PHE A 78 6.11 10.93 -5.82
N VAL A 79 6.17 12.09 -5.18
CA VAL A 79 5.73 12.29 -3.80
C VAL A 79 4.24 12.57 -3.76
N ASN A 80 3.51 11.78 -2.97
CA ASN A 80 2.09 12.01 -2.70
C ASN A 80 1.93 12.94 -1.49
N TYR A 81 1.46 14.17 -1.73
CA TYR A 81 1.30 15.18 -0.69
C TYR A 81 0.15 14.87 0.28
N ASP A 82 -0.95 14.28 -0.19
CA ASP A 82 -2.08 13.92 0.68
C ASP A 82 -1.68 12.88 1.74
N TYR A 83 -0.81 11.93 1.36
CA TYR A 83 -0.18 11.01 2.30
C TYR A 83 0.74 11.77 3.27
N ASN A 84 1.58 12.67 2.78
CA ASN A 84 2.51 13.42 3.63
C ASN A 84 1.81 14.28 4.69
N GLU A 85 0.67 14.88 4.36
CA GLU A 85 -0.11 15.71 5.28
C GLU A 85 -0.72 14.89 6.40
N LEU A 86 -1.24 13.71 6.10
CA LEU A 86 -1.94 12.87 7.07
C LEU A 86 -2.07 11.45 6.56
N HIS A 87 -1.79 10.42 7.34
CA HIS A 87 -2.00 9.01 7.01
C HIS A 87 -2.21 8.16 8.27
N ILE A 88 -2.68 6.91 8.12
CA ILE A 88 -2.77 5.96 9.22
C ILE A 88 -1.37 5.71 9.82
N LEU A 89 -1.27 5.61 11.14
CA LEU A 89 0.00 5.39 11.84
C LEU A 89 0.79 4.21 11.26
N ASN A 90 2.10 4.41 11.06
CA ASN A 90 3.03 3.44 10.45
C ASN A 90 2.74 3.03 9.00
N ALA A 91 1.75 3.63 8.33
CA ALA A 91 1.51 3.35 6.93
C ALA A 91 2.68 3.83 6.05
N VAL A 92 2.99 3.07 5.01
CA VAL A 92 3.92 3.48 3.94
C VAL A 92 3.12 3.77 2.68
N HIS A 93 3.48 4.83 1.95
CA HIS A 93 2.87 5.11 0.65
C HIS A 93 3.37 4.11 -0.41
N PHE A 94 2.42 3.46 -1.08
CA PHE A 94 2.66 2.60 -2.23
C PHE A 94 2.11 3.30 -3.47
N ASN A 95 2.99 3.57 -4.43
CA ASN A 95 2.63 4.19 -5.69
C ASN A 95 2.58 3.12 -6.79
N ILE A 96 1.39 2.88 -7.34
CA ILE A 96 1.18 1.87 -8.38
C ILE A 96 1.96 2.17 -9.67
N ASP A 97 2.21 3.45 -10.00
CA ASP A 97 3.01 3.85 -11.16
C ASP A 97 4.51 3.57 -10.94
N ILE A 98 4.95 3.42 -9.69
CA ILE A 98 6.32 3.00 -9.36
C ILE A 98 6.42 1.48 -9.31
N ALA A 99 5.35 0.82 -8.83
CA ALA A 99 5.27 -0.64 -8.74
C ALA A 99 5.04 -1.33 -10.10
N THR A 100 4.68 -0.56 -11.12
CA THR A 100 4.52 -0.96 -12.51
C THR A 100 5.33 -0.02 -13.41
N TYR A 101 5.28 -0.21 -14.72
CA TYR A 101 5.92 0.72 -15.64
C TYR A 101 5.09 0.95 -16.91
N PRO A 102 5.20 2.14 -17.51
CA PRO A 102 4.57 2.42 -18.79
C PRO A 102 5.37 1.77 -19.93
N THR A 103 4.63 1.24 -20.89
CA THR A 103 5.11 0.93 -22.25
C THR A 103 4.42 1.87 -23.23
N ARG A 104 4.74 1.77 -24.52
CA ARG A 104 4.14 2.62 -25.55
C ARG A 104 2.60 2.58 -25.55
N ASN A 105 2.00 1.44 -25.19
CA ASN A 105 0.57 1.19 -25.34
C ASN A 105 -0.14 0.85 -24.00
N GLN A 106 0.57 0.76 -22.88
CA GLN A 106 0.01 0.36 -21.59
C GLN A 106 0.68 1.14 -20.45
N LEU A 107 -0.09 1.58 -19.47
CA LEU A 107 0.44 2.32 -18.31
C LEU A 107 0.92 1.42 -17.16
N TYR A 108 0.30 0.24 -17.01
CA TYR A 108 0.49 -0.63 -15.84
C TYR A 108 1.12 -1.97 -16.21
N THR A 109 2.28 -1.95 -16.90
CA THR A 109 3.00 -3.18 -17.22
C THR A 109 3.75 -3.70 -15.99
N LEU A 110 3.69 -5.02 -15.77
CA LEU A 110 4.28 -5.69 -14.60
C LEU A 110 5.79 -5.83 -14.73
N TYR A 111 6.52 -5.49 -13.67
CA TYR A 111 7.94 -5.81 -13.56
C TYR A 111 8.19 -7.32 -13.39
N PRO A 112 9.39 -7.81 -13.75
CA PRO A 112 9.86 -9.10 -13.27
C PRO A 112 9.80 -9.20 -11.74
N PRO A 113 9.53 -10.39 -11.15
CA PRO A 113 9.36 -10.55 -9.71
C PRO A 113 10.51 -9.98 -8.86
N ALA A 114 11.75 -10.07 -9.33
CA ALA A 114 12.92 -9.55 -8.63
C ALA A 114 12.87 -8.02 -8.45
N LEU A 115 12.39 -7.28 -9.46
CA LEU A 115 12.26 -5.82 -9.40
C LEU A 115 11.05 -5.40 -8.54
N PHE A 116 9.93 -6.11 -8.65
CA PHE A 116 8.80 -5.87 -7.74
C PHE A 116 9.20 -6.11 -6.28
N GLN A 117 9.91 -7.20 -6.01
CA GLN A 117 10.47 -7.50 -4.69
C GLN A 117 11.39 -6.38 -4.19
N GLN A 118 12.28 -5.87 -5.05
CA GLN A 118 13.17 -4.76 -4.69
C GLN A 118 12.37 -3.52 -4.27
N TYR A 119 11.31 -3.16 -5.01
CA TYR A 119 10.44 -2.04 -4.68
C TYR A 119 9.76 -2.23 -3.32
N VAL A 120 9.06 -3.34 -3.10
CA VAL A 120 8.33 -3.56 -1.84
C VAL A 120 9.26 -3.73 -0.63
N ARG A 121 10.46 -4.29 -0.82
CA ARG A 121 11.50 -4.33 0.23
C ARG A 121 11.98 -2.94 0.61
N MET A 122 12.11 -2.02 -0.34
CA MET A 122 12.42 -0.62 -0.06
C MET A 122 11.30 0.06 0.76
N LEU A 123 10.06 -0.43 0.69
CA LEU A 123 8.95 0.00 1.55
C LEU A 123 8.92 -0.72 2.90
N GLY A 124 9.87 -1.61 3.17
CA GLY A 124 9.96 -2.38 4.42
C GLY A 124 8.98 -3.55 4.51
N ILE A 125 8.50 -4.05 3.37
CA ILE A 125 7.59 -5.18 3.25
C ILE A 125 8.38 -6.45 2.94
N ASN A 126 8.12 -7.51 3.69
CA ASN A 126 8.74 -8.82 3.58
C ASN A 126 7.72 -9.89 3.21
N GLN A 127 8.21 -11.03 2.72
CA GLN A 127 7.40 -12.14 2.19
C GLN A 127 6.30 -12.65 3.15
N ASN A 128 6.54 -12.61 4.46
CA ASN A 128 5.62 -13.16 5.46
C ASN A 128 4.77 -12.07 6.15
N ASP A 129 4.96 -10.81 5.78
CA ASP A 129 4.25 -9.70 6.41
C ASP A 129 2.75 -9.82 6.12
N TYR A 130 1.94 -9.58 7.15
CA TYR A 130 0.52 -9.36 6.96
C TYR A 130 0.29 -7.90 6.59
N ILE A 131 -0.28 -7.67 5.40
CA ILE A 131 -0.50 -6.34 4.84
C ILE A 131 -1.98 -5.96 4.94
N VAL A 132 -2.25 -4.72 5.32
CA VAL A 132 -3.57 -4.10 5.14
C VAL A 132 -3.43 -2.86 4.26
N VAL A 133 -4.12 -2.86 3.13
CA VAL A 133 -4.11 -1.78 2.14
C VAL A 133 -5.34 -0.92 2.32
N TYR A 134 -5.15 0.39 2.31
CA TYR A 134 -6.24 1.36 2.20
C TYR A 134 -5.91 2.39 1.12
N SER A 135 -6.89 3.18 0.70
CA SER A 135 -6.61 4.38 -0.08
C SER A 135 -7.58 5.50 0.27
N ARG A 136 -7.25 6.70 -0.20
CA ARG A 136 -8.15 7.85 -0.33
C ARG A 136 -8.64 7.85 -1.76
N ASP A 137 -9.95 7.82 -1.96
CA ASP A 137 -10.57 8.21 -3.21
C ASP A 137 -12.10 8.26 -3.05
N THR A 138 -12.75 8.81 -4.07
CA THR A 138 -14.10 8.47 -4.49
C THR A 138 -14.33 6.95 -4.51
N LEU A 139 -15.58 6.49 -4.31
CA LEU A 139 -15.94 5.07 -4.06
C LEU A 139 -15.35 4.48 -2.76
N GLY A 140 -15.18 5.30 -1.71
CA GLY A 140 -14.81 4.83 -0.38
C GLY A 140 -13.37 4.33 -0.24
N GLY A 141 -12.45 4.79 -1.10
CA GLY A 141 -11.04 4.38 -1.06
C GLY A 141 -10.79 2.93 -1.47
N MET A 142 -11.71 2.31 -2.22
CA MET A 142 -11.62 0.90 -2.59
C MET A 142 -10.88 0.65 -3.90
N ARG A 143 -10.96 1.58 -4.87
CA ARG A 143 -10.46 1.37 -6.24
C ARG A 143 -8.96 1.06 -6.27
N TYR A 144 -8.14 1.94 -5.71
CA TYR A 144 -6.68 1.76 -5.73
C TYR A 144 -6.20 0.76 -4.69
N ALA A 145 -6.88 0.66 -3.55
CA ALA A 145 -6.59 -0.37 -2.56
C ALA A 145 -6.79 -1.79 -3.13
N ALA A 146 -7.87 -2.01 -3.90
CA ALA A 146 -8.12 -3.28 -4.58
C ALA A 146 -7.10 -3.57 -5.70
N ALA A 147 -6.69 -2.55 -6.47
CA ALA A 147 -5.67 -2.71 -7.50
C ALA A 147 -4.32 -3.14 -6.90
N VAL A 148 -3.91 -2.52 -5.79
CA VAL A 148 -2.69 -2.92 -5.07
C VAL A 148 -2.86 -4.30 -4.45
N TRP A 149 -4.00 -4.60 -3.83
CA TRP A 149 -4.30 -5.93 -3.30
C TRP A 149 -4.12 -7.03 -4.36
N GLU A 150 -4.70 -6.85 -5.54
CA GLU A 150 -4.58 -7.82 -6.63
C GLU A 150 -3.16 -7.90 -7.17
N LEU A 151 -2.45 -6.76 -7.26
CA LEU A 151 -1.04 -6.74 -7.67
C LEU A 151 -0.16 -7.62 -6.79
N PHE A 152 -0.31 -7.54 -5.47
CA PHE A 152 0.44 -8.42 -4.54
C PHE A 152 0.12 -9.90 -4.77
N ARG A 153 -1.14 -10.24 -5.09
CA ARG A 153 -1.55 -11.63 -5.38
C ARG A 153 -0.97 -12.16 -6.68
N ILE A 154 -0.87 -11.32 -7.72
CA ILE A 154 -0.16 -11.67 -8.96
C ILE A 154 1.30 -12.07 -8.66
N TYR A 155 1.93 -11.44 -7.65
CA TYR A 155 3.28 -11.79 -7.16
C TYR A 155 3.27 -12.84 -6.02
N ASN A 156 2.19 -13.60 -5.85
CA ASN A 156 2.03 -14.66 -4.86
C ASN A 156 2.11 -14.23 -3.38
N HIS A 157 1.87 -12.95 -3.07
CA HIS A 157 1.75 -12.48 -1.69
C HIS A 157 0.27 -12.43 -1.29
N THR A 158 -0.22 -13.49 -0.65
CA THR A 158 -1.66 -13.65 -0.35
C THR A 158 -2.06 -13.22 1.07
N ARG A 159 -1.08 -12.94 1.95
CA ARG A 159 -1.33 -12.40 3.30
C ARG A 159 -1.60 -10.90 3.26
N ILE A 160 -2.71 -10.52 2.61
CA ILE A 160 -3.06 -9.13 2.35
C ILE A 160 -4.58 -8.91 2.37
N SER A 161 -5.00 -7.86 3.07
CA SER A 161 -6.39 -7.44 3.20
C SER A 161 -6.59 -6.02 2.70
N VAL A 162 -7.84 -5.65 2.42
CA VAL A 162 -8.24 -4.26 2.16
C VAL A 162 -9.01 -3.69 3.36
N LEU A 163 -8.71 -2.45 3.75
CA LEU A 163 -9.45 -1.70 4.75
C LEU A 163 -10.76 -1.18 4.16
N ASN A 164 -11.88 -1.73 4.61
CA ASN A 164 -13.21 -1.36 4.15
C ASN A 164 -13.53 0.11 4.49
N GLY A 165 -13.85 0.90 3.46
CA GLY A 165 -14.15 2.33 3.57
C GLY A 165 -12.91 3.23 3.69
N GLY A 166 -11.71 2.66 3.57
CA GLY A 166 -10.45 3.38 3.47
C GLY A 166 -10.16 4.33 4.64
N LEU A 167 -9.47 5.43 4.35
CA LEU A 167 -9.10 6.42 5.36
C LEU A 167 -10.32 7.10 6.00
N ASN A 168 -11.40 7.29 5.24
CA ASN A 168 -12.60 7.96 5.76
C ASN A 168 -13.24 7.11 6.87
N ALA A 169 -13.36 5.79 6.66
CA ALA A 169 -13.87 4.91 7.70
C ALA A 169 -12.94 4.87 8.93
N TRP A 170 -11.62 4.86 8.73
CA TRP A 170 -10.65 4.94 9.82
C TRP A 170 -10.87 6.18 10.71
N ARG A 171 -11.00 7.35 10.08
CA ARG A 171 -11.23 8.61 10.80
C ARG A 171 -12.60 8.67 11.46
N SER A 172 -13.64 8.18 10.79
CA SER A 172 -15.00 8.11 11.35
C SER A 172 -15.09 7.19 12.57
N ALA A 173 -14.23 6.18 12.67
CA ALA A 173 -14.09 5.33 13.85
C ALA A 173 -13.32 6.00 15.00
N GLY A 174 -12.84 7.25 14.82
CA GLY A 174 -12.16 8.03 15.85
C GLY A 174 -10.68 7.68 16.06
N TYR A 175 -10.07 6.96 15.12
CA TYR A 175 -8.68 6.54 15.24
C TYR A 175 -7.68 7.59 14.74
N GLU A 176 -6.50 7.59 15.38
CA GLU A 176 -5.45 8.56 15.12
C GLU A 176 -4.80 8.41 13.75
N THR A 177 -4.28 9.54 13.26
CA THR A 177 -3.51 9.66 12.02
C THR A 177 -2.27 10.49 12.28
N THR A 178 -1.28 10.42 11.40
CA THR A 178 0.00 11.09 11.55
C THR A 178 0.47 11.73 10.25
N ALA A 179 1.33 12.73 10.34
CA ALA A 179 2.10 13.28 9.22
C ALA A 179 3.56 12.77 9.21
N ASN A 180 3.90 11.83 10.10
CA ASN A 180 5.27 11.38 10.29
C ASN A 180 5.71 10.40 9.18
N ILE A 181 6.59 10.84 8.29
CA ILE A 181 7.11 10.05 7.17
C ILE A 181 8.49 9.45 7.53
N LYS A 182 8.52 8.15 7.86
CA LYS A 182 9.75 7.44 8.25
C LYS A 182 10.84 7.43 7.17
N TRP A 183 10.47 7.28 5.90
CA TRP A 183 11.46 7.21 4.81
C TRP A 183 12.18 8.54 4.59
N LEU A 184 11.45 9.65 4.67
CA LEU A 184 12.03 10.98 4.53
C LEU A 184 13.02 11.27 5.66
N GLN A 185 12.66 10.89 6.89
CA GLN A 185 13.55 10.99 8.05
C GLN A 185 14.83 10.17 7.88
N PHE A 186 14.73 8.93 7.39
CA PHE A 186 15.90 8.09 7.15
C PHE A 186 16.85 8.71 6.12
N ASN A 187 16.34 9.18 4.98
CA ASN A 187 17.19 9.80 3.95
C ASN A 187 17.80 11.12 4.40
N GLN A 188 17.01 11.98 5.07
CA GLN A 188 17.54 13.22 5.65
C GLN A 188 18.63 12.94 6.69
N MET A 189 18.46 11.89 7.50
CA MET A 189 19.45 11.47 8.47
C MET A 189 20.73 10.96 7.78
N VAL A 190 20.60 10.13 6.74
CA VAL A 190 21.73 9.63 5.95
C VAL A 190 22.48 10.78 5.27
N ASP A 191 21.77 11.70 4.63
CA ASP A 191 22.35 12.90 4.01
C ASP A 191 23.05 13.79 5.04
N ALA A 192 22.46 13.96 6.22
CA ALA A 192 23.07 14.72 7.31
C ALA A 192 24.34 14.04 7.87
N ILE A 193 24.36 12.71 7.95
CA ILE A 193 25.54 11.94 8.35
C ILE A 193 26.64 12.07 7.29
N PHE A 194 26.31 11.88 6.00
CA PHE A 194 27.28 12.06 4.92
C PHE A 194 27.85 13.47 4.90
N LYS A 195 27.02 14.51 5.03
CA LYS A 195 27.50 15.91 5.11
C LYS A 195 28.42 16.16 6.30
N LYS A 196 28.28 15.43 7.40
CA LYS A 196 29.14 15.52 8.59
C LYS A 196 30.45 14.72 8.50
N LEU A 197 30.57 13.79 7.55
CA LEU A 197 31.75 12.93 7.37
C LEU A 197 32.69 13.41 6.25
N ILE A 198 32.30 14.43 5.48
CA ILE A 198 33.04 14.97 4.32
C ILE A 198 33.61 16.38 4.64
N TRP A 199 33.65 16.76 5.91
CA TRP A 199 34.36 17.91 6.48
C TRP A 199 35.03 17.48 7.79
#